data_AF-A0A256GAQ1-F1
#
_entry.id   AF-A0A256GAQ1-F1
#
_cell.length_a   1.000
_cell.length_b   1.000
_cell.length_c   1.000
_cell.angle_alpha   90.00
_cell.angle_beta   90.00
_cell.angle_gamma   90.00
#
_symmetry.space_group_name_H-M   'P 1'
#
loop_
_entity.id
_entity.type
_entity.pdbx_description
1 polymer ?
#
loop_
_entity_poly.entity_id
_entity_poly.type
_entity_poly.pdbx_seq_one_letter_code
_entity_poly.pdbx_strand_id
1 'polypeptide(L)' 'MALGDIARSLGMTNVAKEAGITCEALYKALSEKGDPKLSTLLGVMKALGIHLTVGSNKPAA' A
#
# COMPACT_ATOMS: atom_id res chain seq x y z
N MET A 1 -10.95 -1.19 -0.70
CA MET A 1 -9.65 -1.87 -0.49
C MET A 1 -9.15 -1.56 0.92
N ALA A 2 -8.79 -2.58 1.72
CA ALA A 2 -8.42 -2.38 3.13
C ALA A 2 -7.26 -1.39 3.33
N LEU A 3 -6.23 -1.43 2.47
CA LEU A 3 -5.11 -0.48 2.49
C LEU A 3 -5.52 0.99 2.28
N GLY A 4 -6.53 1.24 1.43
CA GLY A 4 -7.07 2.58 1.20
C GLY A 4 -7.79 3.14 2.42
N ASP A 5 -8.43 2.29 3.21
CA ASP A 5 -9.12 2.69 4.44
C ASP A 5 -8.13 3.07 5.55
N ILE A 6 -7.07 2.26 5.70
CA ILE A 6 -5.96 2.53 6.63
C ILE A 6 -5.26 3.85 6.25
N ALA A 7 -4.96 4.04 4.96
CA ALA A 7 -4.33 5.27 4.47
C ALA A 7 -5.20 6.52 4.69
N ARG A 8 -6.53 6.39 4.61
CA ARG A 8 -7.47 7.50 4.86
C ARG A 8 -7.46 7.88 6.35
N SER A 9 -7.43 6.90 7.23
CA SER A 9 -7.38 7.13 8.68
C SER A 9 -6.09 7.80 9.14
N LEU A 10 -4.95 7.53 8.47
CA LEU A 10 -3.65 8.15 8.77
C LEU A 10 -3.40 9.48 8.05
N GLY A 11 -4.25 9.84 7.08
CA GLY A 11 -4.11 11.05 6.27
C GLY A 11 -3.40 10.79 4.95
N MET A 12 -4.17 10.80 3.86
CA MET A 12 -3.71 10.48 2.50
C MET A 12 -2.50 11.31 2.04
N THR A 13 -2.44 12.59 2.39
CA THR A 13 -1.33 13.48 2.01
C THR A 13 -0.01 13.05 2.63
N ASN A 14 -0.04 12.62 3.89
CA ASN A 14 1.15 12.19 4.61
C ASN A 14 1.65 10.86 4.05
N VAL A 15 0.73 9.92 3.84
CA VAL A 15 1.02 8.61 3.23
C VAL A 15 1.62 8.76 1.84
N ALA A 16 1.05 9.62 0.99
CA ALA A 16 1.58 9.86 -0.35
C ALA A 16 3.01 10.42 -0.30
N LYS A 17 3.26 11.37 0.61
CA LYS A 17 4.58 11.98 0.81
C LYS A 17 5.62 10.96 1.27
N GLU A 18 5.28 10.12 2.26
CA GLU A 18 6.18 9.09 2.76
C GLU A 18 6.39 7.94 1.78
N ALA A 19 5.37 7.61 1.00
CA ALA A 19 5.46 6.63 -0.09
C ALA A 19 6.20 7.17 -1.33
N GLY A 20 6.53 8.48 -1.37
CA GLY A 20 7.24 9.11 -2.49
C GLY A 20 6.42 9.23 -3.78
N ILE A 21 5.09 9.35 -3.66
CA ILE A 21 4.17 9.44 -4.81
C ILE A 21 3.22 10.63 -4.66
N THR A 22 2.53 10.98 -5.74
CA THR A 22 1.47 12.00 -5.69
C THR A 22 0.20 11.45 -5.04
N CYS A 23 -0.63 12.35 -4.49
CA CYS A 23 -1.94 11.96 -3.94
C CYS A 23 -2.84 11.31 -5.00
N GLU A 24 -2.81 11.81 -6.24
CA GLU A 24 -3.54 11.19 -7.36
C GLU A 24 -3.05 9.77 -7.64
N ALA A 25 -1.72 9.55 -7.65
CA ALA A 25 -1.16 8.22 -7.84
C ALA A 25 -1.56 7.29 -6.70
N LEU A 26 -1.58 7.77 -5.45
CA LEU A 26 -2.06 7.01 -4.28
C LEU A 26 -3.53 6.62 -4.42
N TYR A 27 -4.40 7.57 -4.78
CA TYR A 27 -5.83 7.31 -4.99
C TYR A 27 -6.07 6.31 -6.12
N LYS A 28 -5.34 6.43 -7.23
CA LYS A 28 -5.46 5.51 -8.36
C LYS A 28 -4.94 4.12 -8.01
N ALA A 29 -3.84 4.03 -7.26
CA ALA A 29 -3.25 2.79 -6.79
C ALA A 29 -4.14 2.03 -5.78
N LEU A 30 -4.85 2.76 -4.91
CA LEU A 30 -5.69 2.18 -3.84
C LEU A 30 -7.19 2.12 -4.19
N SER A 31 -7.56 2.54 -5.40
CA SER A 31 -8.92 2.44 -5.91
C SER A 31 -9.31 0.98 -6.18
N GLU A 32 -10.61 0.72 -6.27
CA GLU A 32 -11.18 -0.61 -6.51
C GLU A 32 -10.75 -1.23 -7.85
N LYS A 33 -10.39 -0.39 -8.82
CA LYS A 33 -9.83 -0.77 -10.13
C LYS A 33 -8.34 -0.44 -10.27
N GLY A 34 -7.68 -0.12 -9.16
CA GLY A 34 -6.27 0.26 -9.16
C GLY A 34 -5.38 -0.93 -9.50
N ASP A 35 -4.39 -0.69 -10.36
CA ASP A 35 -3.34 -1.66 -10.69
C ASP A 35 -2.00 -1.10 -10.17
N PRO A 36 -1.78 -1.10 -8.83
CA PRO A 36 -0.57 -0.54 -8.26
C PRO A 36 0.63 -1.39 -8.68
N LYS A 37 1.67 -0.73 -9.21
CA LYS A 37 2.96 -1.39 -9.38
C LYS A 37 3.45 -1.86 -8.01
N LEU A 38 4.15 -3.00 -7.99
CA LEU A 38 4.69 -3.59 -6.76
C LEU A 38 5.54 -2.57 -5.96
N SER A 39 6.33 -1.74 -6.63
CA SER A 39 7.08 -0.64 -6.02
C SER A 39 6.19 0.38 -5.29
N THR A 40 5.05 0.74 -5.88
CA THR A 40 4.07 1.65 -5.26
C THR A 40 3.44 1.00 -4.03
N LEU A 41 3.04 -0.28 -4.14
CA LEU A 41 2.45 -1.01 -3.02
C LEU A 41 3.43 -1.09 -1.84
N LEU A 42 4.69 -1.47 -2.09
CA LEU A 42 5.72 -1.52 -1.04
C LEU A 42 5.99 -0.16 -0.41
N GLY A 43 6.02 0.92 -1.22
CA GLY A 43 6.18 2.29 -0.71
C GLY A 43 5.04 2.69 0.22
N VAL A 44 3.80 2.38 -0.18
CA VAL A 44 2.61 2.61 0.66
C VAL A 44 2.63 1.74 1.90
N MET A 45 2.92 0.44 1.81
CA MET A 45 3.02 -0.44 2.98
C MET A 45 4.06 0.08 3.98
N LYS A 46 5.22 0.53 3.49
CA LYS A 46 6.26 1.14 4.33
C LYS A 46 5.78 2.43 5.00
N ALA A 47 5.10 3.31 4.27
CA ALA A 47 4.51 4.54 4.82
C ALA A 47 3.42 4.25 5.88
N LEU A 48 2.74 3.12 5.77
CA LEU A 48 1.73 2.66 6.74
C LEU A 48 2.35 1.84 7.89
N GLY A 49 3.67 1.63 7.91
CA GLY A 49 4.33 0.80 8.92
C GLY A 49 4.05 -0.70 8.82
N ILE A 50 3.61 -1.18 7.64
CA ILE A 50 3.24 -2.57 7.38
C ILE A 50 4.42 -3.31 6.73
N HIS A 51 4.75 -4.49 7.24
CA HIS A 51 5.77 -5.37 6.68
C HIS A 51 5.12 -6.52 5.89
N LEU A 52 5.49 -6.66 4.62
CA LEU A 52 5.11 -7.82 3.81
C LEU A 52 6.13 -8.95 3.99
N THR A 53 5.68 -10.14 4.37
CA THR A 53 6.52 -11.34 4.44
C THR A 53 5.99 -12.39 3.48
N VAL A 54 6.89 -13.00 2.70
CA VAL A 54 6.56 -14.15 1.85
C VAL A 54 6.93 -15.42 2.59
N GLY A 55 5.93 -16.28 2.77
CA GLY A 55 6.09 -17.65 3.26
C GLY A 55 5.46 -18.63 2.28
N SER A 56 6.02 -19.83 2.19
CA SER A 56 5.43 -20.93 1.42
C SER A 56 4.24 -21.50 2.19
N ASN A 57 3.05 -21.50 1.58
CA ASN A 57 1.87 -22.20 2.11
C ASN A 57 1.96 -23.74 1.93
N LYS A 58 3.16 -24.29 1.73
CA LYS A 58 3.34 -25.72 1.63
C LYS A 58 3.32 -26.27 3.06
N PRO A 59 2.39 -27.17 3.42
CA PRO A 59 2.45 -27.83 4.72
C PRO A 59 3.79 -28.56 4.81
N ALA A 60 4.53 -28.30 5.88
CA ALA A 60 5.74 -29.06 6.19
C ALA A 60 5.33 -30.54 6.28
N ALA A 61 5.94 -31.35 5.42
CA ALA A 61 5.72 -32.80 5.37
C ALA A 61 6.32 -33.48 6.60
#